data_AF-A0A875SAR4-F1
#
_entry.id   AF-A0A875SAR4-F1
#
_cell.length_a   1.000
_cell.length_b   1.000
_cell.length_c   1.000
_cell.angle_alpha   90.00
_cell.angle_beta   90.00
_cell.angle_gamma   90.00
#
_symmetry.space_group_name_H-M   'P 1'
#
loop_
_entity.id
_entity.type
_entity.pdbx_description
1 polymer ?
#
loop_
_entity_poly.entity_id
_entity_poly.type
_entity_poly.pdbx_seq_one_letter_code
_entity_poly.pdbx_strand_id
1 'polypeptide(L)'
;MTETRVILVSGDEKFTANRKAVEKSRYIRNLLKNLAPAPSPSPSVGEINETPESIPEIPVNNVSPDTLKMVLEWCEHYKDGLDDDEAATTNGEDESLHLENKDGDQDENQSDLRQTPIDPWDRKFLNVDADTLQSLILAANFLDIKPLLDAACKLVAELLRGRTPQEIIDAFNAVQ
;
A
#
# COMPACT_ATOMS: atom_id res chain seq x y z
N MET A 1 3.68 19.39 -17.87
CA MET A 1 4.60 18.79 -16.89
C MET A 1 4.99 17.41 -17.44
N THR A 2 6.27 17.09 -17.50
CA THR A 2 6.73 15.77 -17.97
C THR A 2 6.41 14.71 -16.92
N GLU A 3 5.67 13.66 -17.29
CA GLU A 3 5.41 12.54 -16.40
C GLU A 3 6.67 11.68 -16.28
N THR A 4 7.31 11.69 -15.12
CA THR A 4 8.44 10.79 -14.84
C THR A 4 7.92 9.36 -14.67
N ARG A 5 8.62 8.39 -15.27
CA ARG A 5 8.28 6.97 -15.20
C ARG A 5 9.34 6.19 -14.44
N VAL A 6 8.94 5.04 -13.90
CA VAL A 6 9.81 4.04 -13.30
C VAL A 6 9.47 2.66 -13.84
N ILE A 7 10.41 1.73 -13.78
CA ILE A 7 10.19 0.32 -14.12
C ILE A 7 10.26 -0.49 -12.83
N LEU A 8 9.22 -1.26 -12.55
CA LEU A 8 9.19 -2.23 -11.46
C LEU A 8 9.33 -3.62 -12.06
N VAL A 9 10.20 -4.44 -11.49
CA VAL A 9 10.46 -5.80 -11.98
C VAL A 9 9.97 -6.81 -10.95
N SER A 10 9.04 -7.67 -11.32
CA SER A 10 8.59 -8.79 -10.48
C SER A 10 8.80 -10.09 -11.23
N GLY A 11 9.67 -10.95 -10.70
CA GLY A 11 10.13 -12.13 -11.42
C GLY A 11 10.81 -11.73 -12.74
N ASP A 12 10.26 -12.22 -13.85
CA ASP A 12 10.74 -11.91 -15.21
C ASP A 12 9.92 -10.79 -15.90
N GLU A 13 8.92 -10.24 -15.22
CA GLU A 13 8.02 -9.23 -15.78
C GLU A 13 8.42 -7.81 -15.38
N LYS A 14 8.30 -6.88 -16.34
CA LYS A 14 8.60 -5.46 -16.17
C LYS A 14 7.33 -4.62 -16.30
N PHE A 15 7.09 -3.76 -15.32
CA PHE A 15 5.93 -2.89 -15.21
C PHE A 15 6.39 -1.43 -15.28
N THR A 16 5.97 -0.71 -16.31
CA THR A 16 6.20 0.75 -16.39
C THR A 16 5.09 1.47 -15.65
N ALA A 17 5.44 2.26 -14.64
CA ALA A 17 4.47 2.99 -13.81
C ALA A 17 4.84 4.47 -13.69
N ASN A 18 3.84 5.30 -13.40
CA ASN A 18 4.06 6.72 -13.10
C ASN A 18 4.82 6.86 -11.77
N ARG A 19 5.87 7.69 -11.75
CA ARG A 19 6.66 7.92 -10.53
C ARG A 19 5.79 8.40 -9.37
N LYS A 20 4.84 9.31 -9.62
CA LYS A 20 3.94 9.83 -8.58
C LYS A 20 3.04 8.75 -7.99
N ALA A 21 2.55 7.84 -8.84
CA ALA A 21 1.72 6.72 -8.41
C ALA A 21 2.51 5.80 -7.47
N VAL A 22 3.69 5.35 -7.90
CA VAL A 22 4.50 4.41 -7.10
C VAL A 22 5.10 5.04 -5.84
N GLU A 23 5.24 6.36 -5.80
CA GLU A 23 5.73 7.08 -4.62
C GLU A 23 4.77 6.99 -3.43
N LYS A 24 3.54 6.51 -3.62
CA LYS A 24 2.63 6.14 -2.52
C LYS A 24 3.21 5.01 -1.65
N SER A 25 3.99 4.12 -2.24
CA SER A 25 4.78 3.12 -1.51
C SER A 25 5.96 3.81 -0.82
N ARG A 26 6.01 3.72 0.51
CA ARG A 26 7.17 4.24 1.27
C ARG A 26 8.43 3.44 0.92
N TYR A 27 8.31 2.13 0.71
CA TYR A 27 9.41 1.27 0.28
C TYR A 27 10.03 1.75 -1.04
N ILE A 28 9.23 1.87 -2.09
CA ILE A 28 9.68 2.32 -3.42
C ILE A 28 10.23 3.75 -3.35
N ARG A 29 9.57 4.65 -2.61
CA ARG A 29 10.03 6.03 -2.41
C ARG A 29 11.43 6.07 -1.79
N ASN A 30 11.69 5.25 -0.77
CA ASN A 30 13.00 5.20 -0.11
C ASN A 30 14.07 4.63 -1.05
N LEU A 31 13.75 3.60 -1.84
CA LEU A 31 14.66 3.07 -2.86
C LEU A 31 14.98 4.12 -3.93
N LEU A 32 13.97 4.82 -4.45
CA LEU A 32 14.15 5.87 -5.44
C LEU A 32 15.03 7.03 -4.94
N LYS A 33 14.94 7.38 -3.64
CA LYS A 33 15.80 8.39 -3.03
C LYS A 33 17.27 7.93 -2.96
N ASN A 34 17.51 6.66 -2.69
CA ASN A 34 18.87 6.09 -2.63
C ASN A 34 19.48 5.90 -4.02
N LEU A 35 18.66 5.66 -5.04
CA LEU A 35 19.10 5.53 -6.44
C LEU A 35 19.26 6.87 -7.15
N ALA A 36 18.62 7.94 -6.66
CA ALA A 36 18.83 9.27 -7.19
C ALA A 36 20.30 9.67 -6.96
N PRO A 37 21.06 10.05 -8.01
CA PRO A 37 22.42 10.49 -7.83
C PRO A 37 22.42 11.67 -6.86
N ALA A 38 23.28 11.61 -5.84
CA ALA A 38 23.50 12.75 -4.96
C ALA A 38 23.74 14.00 -5.83
N PRO A 39 23.16 15.16 -5.51
CA PRO A 39 23.45 16.39 -6.23
C PRO A 39 24.96 16.62 -6.11
N SER A 40 25.70 16.31 -7.18
CA SER A 40 27.14 16.46 -7.19
C SER A 40 27.46 17.95 -6.97
N PRO A 41 28.29 18.30 -5.97
CA PRO A 41 28.67 19.68 -5.78
C PRO A 41 29.63 20.07 -6.90
N SER A 42 29.14 20.91 -7.81
CA SER A 42 29.89 21.71 -8.79
C SER A 42 30.15 21.07 -10.17
N PRO A 43 30.00 21.86 -11.24
CA PRO A 43 30.28 21.42 -12.60
C PRO A 43 31.79 21.42 -12.85
N SER A 44 32.41 20.25 -12.83
CA SER A 44 33.71 20.06 -13.48
C SER A 44 33.46 20.02 -14.98
N VAL A 45 33.87 21.09 -15.67
CA VAL A 45 33.80 21.25 -17.12
C VAL A 45 34.53 20.08 -17.79
N GLY A 46 33.79 19.26 -18.54
CA GLY A 46 34.37 18.37 -19.55
C GLY A 46 34.12 16.88 -19.33
N GLU A 47 32.87 16.44 -19.43
CA GLU A 47 32.50 15.14 -20.01
C GLU A 47 30.98 15.12 -20.21
N ILE A 48 30.51 15.57 -21.38
CA ILE A 48 29.13 15.38 -21.81
C ILE A 48 28.96 13.95 -22.34
N ASN A 49 28.97 12.97 -21.43
CA ASN A 49 28.26 11.72 -21.65
C ASN A 49 26.87 11.88 -21.03
N GLU A 50 26.00 12.64 -21.69
CA GLU A 50 24.57 12.63 -21.41
C GLU A 50 24.03 11.26 -21.84
N THR A 51 24.24 10.24 -21.00
CA THR A 51 23.48 9.00 -21.12
C THR A 51 22.01 9.38 -20.98
N PRO A 52 21.13 8.98 -21.92
CA PRO A 52 19.70 9.24 -21.78
C PRO A 52 19.28 8.75 -20.40
N GLU A 53 18.62 9.61 -19.62
CA GLU A 53 18.16 9.33 -18.26
C GLU A 53 17.60 7.92 -18.19
N SER A 54 18.40 6.98 -17.67
CA SER A 54 17.98 5.58 -17.59
C SER A 54 16.81 5.54 -16.64
N ILE A 55 15.64 5.11 -17.13
CA ILE A 55 14.46 4.91 -16.30
C ILE A 55 14.86 3.97 -15.16
N PRO A 56 14.68 4.35 -13.88
CA PRO A 56 15.14 3.53 -12.77
C PRO A 56 14.34 2.21 -12.75
N GLU A 57 15.07 1.09 -12.69
CA GLU A 57 14.51 -0.25 -12.54
C GLU A 57 14.58 -0.69 -11.08
N ILE A 58 13.45 -1.08 -10.49
CA ILE A 58 13.33 -1.48 -9.08
C ILE A 58 12.82 -2.92 -9.01
N PRO A 59 13.59 -3.87 -8.44
CA PRO A 59 13.13 -5.24 -8.24
C PRO A 59 12.18 -5.34 -7.05
N VAL A 60 11.04 -6.01 -7.26
CA VAL A 60 9.94 -6.26 -6.30
C VAL A 60 9.62 -7.76 -6.30
N ASN A 61 10.59 -8.59 -5.93
CA ASN A 61 10.50 -10.04 -6.09
C ASN A 61 9.56 -10.74 -5.08
N ASN A 62 9.16 -10.06 -4.01
CA ASN A 62 8.29 -10.62 -2.97
C ASN A 62 6.79 -10.48 -3.28
N VAL A 63 6.45 -9.85 -4.41
CA VAL A 63 5.08 -9.63 -4.86
C VAL A 63 4.94 -10.29 -6.22
N SER A 64 3.92 -11.13 -6.43
CA SER A 64 3.69 -11.77 -7.72
C SER A 64 3.36 -10.73 -8.80
N PRO A 65 3.62 -11.00 -10.08
CA PRO A 65 3.31 -10.06 -11.17
C PRO A 65 1.84 -9.63 -11.21
N ASP A 66 0.91 -10.59 -11.01
CA ASP A 66 -0.53 -10.32 -10.96
C ASP A 66 -0.90 -9.38 -9.80
N THR A 67 -0.36 -9.65 -8.61
CA THR A 67 -0.61 -8.80 -7.43
C THR A 67 0.01 -7.42 -7.62
N LEU A 68 1.23 -7.34 -8.17
CA LEU A 68 1.91 -6.07 -8.42
C LEU A 68 1.11 -5.23 -9.42
N LYS A 69 0.56 -5.84 -10.46
CA LYS A 69 -0.30 -5.16 -11.43
C LYS A 69 -1.51 -4.51 -10.75
N MET A 70 -2.18 -5.22 -9.84
CA MET A 70 -3.29 -4.66 -9.06
C MET A 70 -2.83 -3.51 -8.16
N VAL A 71 -1.71 -3.67 -7.45
CA VAL A 71 -1.17 -2.59 -6.62
C VAL A 71 -0.88 -1.35 -7.45
N LEU A 72 -0.33 -1.50 -8.66
CA LEU A 72 -0.05 -0.38 -9.55
C LEU A 72 -1.30 0.28 -10.10
N GLU A 73 -2.34 -0.49 -10.42
CA GLU A 73 -3.65 0.05 -10.81
C GLU A 73 -4.24 0.90 -9.68
N TRP A 74 -4.18 0.41 -8.44
CA TRP A 74 -4.62 1.17 -7.27
C TRP A 74 -3.80 2.46 -7.08
N CYS A 75 -2.47 2.38 -7.20
CA CYS A 75 -1.60 3.55 -7.09
C CYS A 75 -1.84 4.59 -8.17
N GLU A 76 -2.15 4.14 -9.40
CA GLU A 76 -2.45 5.02 -10.53
C GLU A 76 -3.78 5.74 -10.34
N HIS A 77 -4.80 5.05 -9.79
CA HIS A 77 -6.09 5.66 -9.46
C HIS A 77 -5.94 6.83 -8.48
N TYR A 78 -5.12 6.66 -7.43
CA TYR A 78 -4.93 7.67 -6.38
C TYR A 78 -3.65 8.52 -6.54
N LYS A 79 -3.08 8.57 -7.75
CA LYS A 79 -1.79 9.23 -8.01
C LYS A 79 -1.82 10.74 -7.76
N ASP A 80 -2.94 11.39 -8.01
CA ASP A 80 -3.12 12.84 -7.87
C ASP A 80 -3.64 13.25 -6.48
N GLY A 81 -3.95 12.27 -5.62
CA GLY A 81 -4.50 12.47 -4.29
C GLY A 81 -5.37 11.27 -3.90
N LEU A 82 -5.47 10.98 -2.61
CA LEU A 82 -6.73 10.47 -2.08
C LEU A 82 -7.57 11.74 -1.95
N ASP A 83 -8.78 11.81 -2.49
CA ASP A 83 -9.59 13.04 -2.41
C ASP A 83 -9.52 13.60 -0.98
N ASP A 84 -8.98 14.81 -0.84
CA ASP A 84 -8.53 15.47 0.39
C ASP A 84 -9.69 15.91 1.31
N ASP A 85 -10.85 15.26 1.22
CA ASP A 85 -11.98 15.48 2.10
C ASP A 85 -12.11 14.26 3.04
N GLU A 86 -11.56 14.42 4.26
CA GLU A 86 -11.72 13.55 5.44
C GLU A 86 -10.61 12.52 5.76
N ALA A 87 -9.35 12.95 5.83
CA ALA A 87 -8.34 12.24 6.63
C ALA A 87 -7.34 13.16 7.34
N ALA A 88 -7.81 14.32 7.81
CA ALA A 88 -7.14 15.02 8.88
C ALA A 88 -7.38 14.25 10.19
N THR A 89 -6.48 13.33 10.56
CA THR A 89 -5.86 13.26 11.88
C THR A 89 -4.79 12.17 11.86
N THR A 90 -3.57 12.61 11.58
CA THR A 90 -2.34 12.01 12.09
C THR A 90 -2.38 11.94 13.61
N ASN A 91 -1.87 10.84 14.16
CA ASN A 91 -0.91 10.74 15.27
C ASN A 91 -0.79 9.23 15.49
N GLY A 92 0.29 8.56 15.10
CA GLY A 92 1.65 8.84 15.55
C GLY A 92 1.94 7.81 16.65
N GLU A 93 2.80 6.85 16.33
CA GLU A 93 3.73 6.18 17.26
C GLU A 93 3.28 5.98 18.72
N ASP A 94 2.93 4.74 19.10
CA ASP A 94 3.28 4.23 20.42
C ASP A 94 3.46 2.70 20.37
N GLU A 95 4.70 2.30 20.14
CA GLU A 95 5.23 1.04 20.63
C GLU A 95 5.55 1.24 22.12
N SER A 96 4.55 1.16 23.00
CA SER A 96 4.77 0.95 24.43
C SER A 96 3.78 -0.07 24.97
N LEU A 97 4.28 -1.29 25.14
CA LEU A 97 3.73 -2.25 26.10
C LEU A 97 3.86 -1.66 27.51
N HIS A 98 2.84 -0.93 27.99
CA HIS A 98 2.62 -0.73 29.42
C HIS A 98 1.55 -1.72 29.90
N LEU A 99 2.02 -2.93 30.21
CA LEU A 99 1.32 -3.86 31.10
C LEU A 99 1.42 -3.33 32.53
N GLU A 100 0.49 -2.48 32.95
CA GLU A 100 0.22 -2.27 34.38
C GLU A 100 -1.28 -2.19 34.65
N ASN A 101 -1.74 -3.22 35.35
CA ASN A 101 -3.11 -3.41 35.82
C ASN A 101 -3.55 -2.25 36.73
N LYS A 102 -4.76 -1.74 36.51
CA LYS A 102 -5.55 -1.20 37.62
C LYS A 102 -7.05 -1.33 37.35
N ASP A 103 -7.69 -2.11 38.20
CA ASP A 103 -9.12 -2.34 38.32
C ASP A 103 -9.97 -1.06 38.19
N GLY A 104 -11.05 -1.17 37.41
CA GLY A 104 -12.13 -0.19 37.34
C GLY A 104 -13.03 -0.42 36.12
N ASP A 105 -14.25 -0.92 36.37
CA ASP A 105 -15.40 -0.92 35.45
C ASP A 105 -15.44 0.32 34.54
N GLN A 106 -15.07 0.15 33.26
CA GLN A 106 -15.45 1.03 32.14
C GLN A 106 -15.58 0.19 30.87
N ASP A 107 -16.81 -0.25 30.64
CA ASP A 107 -17.60 -0.11 29.41
C ASP A 107 -16.98 -0.53 28.05
N GLU A 108 -17.74 -1.37 27.35
CA GLU A 108 -17.48 -2.03 26.09
C GLU A 108 -17.36 -1.07 24.89
N ASN A 109 -16.31 -0.25 24.84
CA ASN A 109 -16.09 0.63 23.70
C ASN A 109 -14.61 0.84 23.44
N GLN A 110 -13.91 -0.23 23.03
CA GLN A 110 -12.73 -0.09 22.16
C GLN A 110 -13.23 0.49 20.84
N SER A 111 -13.43 1.80 20.89
CA SER A 111 -14.04 2.63 19.87
C SER A 111 -13.36 2.41 18.54
N ASP A 112 -14.10 1.74 17.66
CA ASP A 112 -14.23 2.14 16.27
C ASP A 112 -12.90 2.22 15.51
N LEU A 113 -12.60 1.20 14.71
CA LEU A 113 -11.93 1.37 13.44
C LEU A 113 -12.80 2.32 12.59
N ARG A 114 -12.71 3.60 12.95
CA ARG A 114 -13.59 4.74 12.67
C ARG A 114 -14.41 4.51 11.41
N GLN A 115 -15.71 4.29 11.61
CA GLN A 115 -16.94 4.46 10.78
C GLN A 115 -16.87 5.11 9.38
N THR A 116 -15.72 5.55 8.88
CA THR A 116 -15.49 5.91 7.48
C THR A 116 -15.82 4.71 6.59
N PRO A 117 -16.88 4.80 5.78
CA PRO A 117 -17.21 3.75 4.83
C PRO A 117 -16.05 3.55 3.86
N ILE A 118 -15.87 2.30 3.41
CA ILE A 118 -14.92 2.00 2.34
C ILE A 118 -15.36 2.79 1.10
N ASP A 119 -14.41 3.43 0.43
CA ASP A 119 -14.69 4.10 -0.82
C ASP A 119 -15.36 3.12 -1.82
N PRO A 120 -16.40 3.54 -2.58
CA PRO A 120 -17.10 2.64 -3.50
C PRO A 120 -16.19 2.04 -4.58
N TRP A 121 -15.18 2.79 -5.04
CA TRP A 121 -14.18 2.30 -5.97
C TRP A 121 -13.30 1.26 -5.31
N ASP A 122 -12.78 1.53 -4.10
CA ASP A 122 -11.99 0.55 -3.33
C ASP A 122 -12.79 -0.74 -3.08
N ARG A 123 -14.06 -0.64 -2.67
CA ARG A 123 -14.91 -1.81 -2.44
C ARG A 123 -15.05 -2.64 -3.72
N LYS A 124 -15.24 -2.00 -4.88
CA LYS A 124 -15.36 -2.71 -6.15
C LYS A 124 -14.03 -3.31 -6.60
N PHE A 125 -12.94 -2.58 -6.44
CA PHE A 125 -11.59 -2.99 -6.82
C PHE A 125 -11.11 -4.18 -5.97
N LEU A 126 -11.37 -4.15 -4.67
CA LEU A 126 -10.99 -5.17 -3.71
C LEU A 126 -11.97 -6.35 -3.65
N ASN A 127 -13.08 -6.32 -4.40
CA ASN A 127 -14.02 -7.43 -4.49
C ASN A 127 -13.50 -8.53 -5.43
N VAL A 128 -12.49 -9.24 -4.93
CA VAL A 128 -11.82 -10.39 -5.54
C VAL A 128 -11.96 -11.62 -4.64
N ASP A 129 -11.45 -12.78 -5.07
CA ASP A 129 -11.41 -13.98 -4.22
C ASP A 129 -10.47 -13.81 -3.01
N ALA A 130 -10.63 -14.71 -2.02
CA ALA A 130 -9.92 -14.62 -0.75
C ALA A 130 -8.39 -14.70 -0.92
N ASP A 131 -7.89 -15.56 -1.81
CA ASP A 131 -6.46 -15.75 -2.06
C ASP A 131 -5.84 -14.49 -2.67
N THR A 132 -6.53 -13.88 -3.64
CA THR A 132 -6.12 -12.62 -4.26
C THR A 132 -6.15 -11.47 -3.26
N LEU A 133 -7.20 -11.37 -2.44
CA LEU A 133 -7.30 -10.33 -1.40
C LEU A 133 -6.19 -10.48 -0.34
N GLN A 134 -5.89 -11.71 0.09
CA GLN A 134 -4.79 -11.99 1.02
C GLN A 134 -3.45 -11.60 0.40
N SER A 135 -3.21 -11.97 -0.86
CA SER A 135 -2.00 -11.61 -1.59
C SER A 135 -1.83 -10.09 -1.69
N LEU A 136 -2.94 -9.37 -1.93
CA LEU A 136 -2.96 -7.91 -2.01
C LEU A 136 -2.67 -7.25 -0.66
N ILE A 137 -3.21 -7.79 0.45
CA ILE A 137 -2.92 -7.33 1.81
C ILE A 137 -1.42 -7.50 2.13
N LEU A 138 -0.85 -8.67 1.84
CA LEU A 138 0.57 -8.95 2.07
C LEU A 138 1.46 -8.04 1.21
N ALA A 139 1.10 -7.81 -0.05
CA ALA A 139 1.83 -6.91 -0.94
C ALA A 139 1.75 -5.45 -0.50
N ALA A 140 0.57 -4.97 -0.09
CA ALA A 140 0.38 -3.61 0.43
C ALA A 140 1.21 -3.38 1.70
N ASN A 141 1.28 -4.38 2.59
CA ASN A 141 2.14 -4.35 3.76
C ASN A 141 3.64 -4.33 3.39
N PHE A 142 4.07 -5.21 2.47
CA PHE A 142 5.47 -5.26 2.02
C PHE A 142 5.93 -3.95 1.36
N LEU A 143 5.06 -3.36 0.52
CA LEU A 143 5.34 -2.09 -0.15
C LEU A 143 5.10 -0.86 0.73
N ASP A 144 4.64 -1.04 1.97
CA ASP A 144 4.27 0.03 2.91
C ASP A 144 3.35 1.07 2.24
N ILE A 145 2.23 0.58 1.70
CA ILE A 145 1.12 1.37 1.12
C ILE A 145 -0.04 1.34 2.12
N LYS A 146 0.07 2.14 3.17
CA LYS A 146 -0.88 2.15 4.30
C LYS A 146 -2.35 2.32 3.89
N PRO A 147 -2.73 3.23 2.95
CA PRO A 147 -4.14 3.40 2.61
C PRO A 147 -4.75 2.17 1.92
N LEU A 148 -4.00 1.49 1.04
CA LEU A 148 -4.43 0.24 0.41
C LEU A 148 -4.60 -0.87 1.45
N LEU A 149 -3.65 -0.99 2.38
CA LEU A 149 -3.72 -1.95 3.48
C LEU A 149 -4.95 -1.70 4.37
N ASP A 150 -5.17 -0.44 4.75
CA ASP A 150 -6.31 -0.05 5.59
C ASP A 150 -7.65 -0.31 4.86
N ALA A 151 -7.76 -0.01 3.56
CA ALA A 151 -8.96 -0.30 2.74
C ALA A 151 -9.26 -1.81 2.65
N ALA A 152 -8.24 -2.63 2.40
CA ALA A 152 -8.38 -4.09 2.36
C ALA A 152 -8.78 -4.68 3.72
N CYS A 153 -8.16 -4.22 4.81
CA CYS A 153 -8.53 -4.63 6.17
C CYS A 153 -9.97 -4.23 6.54
N LYS A 154 -10.41 -3.03 6.14
CA LYS A 154 -11.80 -2.61 6.32
C LYS A 154 -12.77 -3.51 5.55
N LEU A 155 -12.44 -3.91 4.32
CA LEU A 155 -13.29 -4.82 3.54
C LEU A 155 -13.41 -6.18 4.22
N VAL A 156 -12.30 -6.76 4.68
CA VAL A 156 -12.32 -8.01 5.45
C VAL A 156 -13.18 -7.86 6.71
N ALA A 157 -13.04 -6.77 7.46
CA ALA A 157 -13.85 -6.51 8.64
C ALA A 157 -15.35 -6.40 8.30
N GLU A 158 -15.71 -5.77 7.17
CA GLU A 158 -17.10 -5.70 6.69
C GLU A 158 -17.65 -7.06 6.29
N LEU A 159 -16.85 -7.90 5.62
CA LEU A 159 -17.24 -9.26 5.22
C LEU A 159 -17.48 -10.18 6.42
N LEU A 160 -16.75 -9.97 7.52
CA LEU A 160 -16.91 -10.70 8.77
C LEU A 160 -18.05 -10.15 9.63
N ARG A 161 -18.41 -8.88 9.47
CA ARG A 161 -19.46 -8.22 10.27
C ARG A 161 -20.80 -8.91 10.05
N GLY A 162 -21.41 -9.36 11.15
CA GLY A 162 -22.74 -9.98 11.13
C GLY A 162 -22.76 -11.44 10.67
N ARG A 163 -21.62 -12.05 10.34
CA ARG A 163 -21.50 -13.50 10.18
C ARG A 163 -21.34 -14.17 11.55
N THR A 164 -21.97 -15.32 11.72
CA THR A 164 -21.74 -16.15 12.90
C THR A 164 -20.35 -16.80 12.84
N PRO A 165 -19.76 -17.16 13.99
CA PRO A 165 -18.46 -17.85 14.02
C PRO A 165 -18.45 -19.11 13.15
N GLN A 166 -19.56 -19.85 13.09
CA GLN A 166 -19.69 -21.05 12.27
C GLN A 166 -19.64 -20.72 10.77
N GLU A 167 -20.33 -19.68 10.32
CA GLU A 167 -20.30 -19.26 8.90
C GLU A 167 -18.91 -18.75 8.48
N ILE A 168 -18.17 -18.13 9.40
CA ILE A 168 -16.79 -17.72 9.14
C ILE A 168 -15.90 -18.95 9.00
N ILE A 169 -16.03 -19.94 9.91
CA ILE A 169 -15.27 -21.19 9.87
C ILE A 169 -15.59 -21.98 8.60
N ASP A 170 -16.87 -22.08 8.21
CA ASP A 170 -17.30 -22.81 7.02
C ASP A 170 -16.81 -22.12 5.73
N ALA A 171 -16.84 -20.78 5.68
CA ALA A 171 -16.30 -20.01 4.55
C ALA A 171 -14.78 -20.18 4.41
N PHE A 172 -14.05 -20.28 5.52
CA PHE A 172 -12.59 -20.46 5.50
C PHE A 172 -12.19 -21.91 5.22
N ASN A 173 -12.95 -22.90 5.69
CA ASN A 173 -12.72 -24.32 5.43
C ASN A 173 -13.10 -24.76 4.01
N ALA A 174 -14.02 -24.05 3.34
CA ALA A 174 -14.42 -24.36 1.97
C ALA A 174 -13.38 -23.96 0.89
N VAL A 175 -12.31 -23.25 1.28
CA VAL A 175 -11.26 -22.74 0.39
C VAL A 175 -9.93 -23.50 0.55
N GLN A 176 -9.91 -24.62 1.30
CA GLN A 176 -8.75 -25.53 1.38
C GLN A 176 -8.81 -26.70 0.39
#